data_AF-A0A7S3KKW6-F1
#
_entry.id   AF-A0A7S3KKW6-F1
#
_cell.length_a   1.000
_cell.length_b   1.000
_cell.length_c   1.000
_cell.angle_alpha   90.00
_cell.angle_beta   90.00
_cell.angle_gamma   90.00
#
_symmetry.space_group_name_H-M   'P 1'
#
loop_
_entity.id
_entity.type
_entity.pdbx_description
1 polymer ?
#
loop_
_entity_poly.entity_id
_entity_poly.type
_entity_poly.pdbx_seq_one_letter_code
_entity_poly.pdbx_strand_id
1 'polypeptide(L)'
;RRDIMKATFPEEEGKLMYAVSKDAEKFEEIEEFLNDSIKDSCEGLMVKTLEENSTYHPSKRSFNWLKLKKDYLETSLGDSLDLVVVGADYGKGKRTGFYGSFLFAC
;
A
#
# COMPACT_ATOMS: atom_id res chain seq x y z
N ARG A 1 0.07 -21.96 2.24
CA ARG A 1 -1.19 -21.36 1.68
C ARG A 1 -0.98 -20.87 0.25
N ARG A 2 0.08 -20.10 -0.01
CA ARG A 2 0.46 -19.66 -1.37
C ARG A 2 0.59 -20.83 -2.34
N ASP A 3 1.20 -21.93 -1.90
CA ASP A 3 1.44 -23.09 -2.78
C ASP A 3 0.15 -23.82 -3.14
N ILE A 4 -0.76 -23.99 -2.16
CA ILE A 4 -2.09 -24.55 -2.40
C ILE A 4 -2.88 -23.69 -3.39
N MET A 5 -2.84 -22.36 -3.24
CA MET A 5 -3.49 -21.43 -4.16
C MET A 5 -2.94 -21.61 -5.59
N LYS A 6 -1.60 -21.60 -5.75
CA LYS A 6 -0.94 -21.78 -7.05
C LYS A 6 -1.23 -23.14 -7.69
N ALA A 7 -1.34 -24.20 -6.90
CA ALA A 7 -1.66 -25.54 -7.39
C ALA A 7 -3.13 -25.72 -7.78
N THR A 8 -4.04 -24.93 -7.18
CA THR A 8 -5.49 -25.09 -7.37
C THR A 8 -6.02 -24.27 -8.55
N PHE A 9 -5.46 -23.08 -8.78
CA PHE A 9 -5.98 -22.16 -9.79
C PHE A 9 -4.99 -22.01 -10.97
N PRO A 10 -5.41 -22.27 -12.21
CA PRO A 10 -4.58 -21.98 -13.38
C PRO A 10 -4.52 -20.48 -13.63
N GLU A 11 -3.37 -20.00 -14.13
CA GLU A 11 -3.19 -18.60 -14.51
C GLU A 11 -3.71 -18.35 -15.93
N GLU A 12 -4.46 -17.27 -16.12
CA GLU A 12 -4.95 -16.82 -17.42
C GLU A 12 -4.68 -15.32 -17.57
N GLU A 13 -3.83 -14.99 -18.55
CA GLU A 13 -3.40 -13.62 -18.79
C GLU A 13 -4.57 -12.67 -19.01
N GLY A 14 -4.55 -11.52 -18.33
CA GLY A 14 -5.61 -10.52 -18.40
C GLY A 14 -6.92 -10.88 -17.70
N LYS A 15 -7.04 -12.08 -17.10
CA LYS A 15 -8.25 -12.50 -16.36
C LYS A 15 -7.95 -12.91 -14.92
N LEU A 16 -7.06 -13.88 -14.73
CA LEU A 16 -6.69 -14.42 -13.43
C LEU A 16 -5.18 -14.56 -13.37
N MET A 17 -4.54 -13.60 -12.72
CA MET A 17 -3.09 -13.56 -12.57
C MET A 17 -2.71 -13.53 -11.10
N TYR A 18 -1.57 -14.12 -10.79
CA TYR A 18 -1.00 -14.00 -9.45
C TYR A 18 -0.34 -12.65 -9.26
N ALA A 19 -0.43 -12.12 -8.05
CA ALA A 19 0.38 -10.97 -7.69
C ALA A 19 1.87 -11.34 -7.84
N VAL A 20 2.61 -10.56 -8.61
CA VAL A 20 4.06 -10.68 -8.74
C VAL A 20 4.68 -10.62 -7.34
N SER A 21 5.55 -11.58 -7.02
CA SER A 21 6.09 -11.74 -5.67
C SER A 21 7.54 -12.20 -5.71
N LYS A 22 8.36 -11.66 -4.81
CA LYS A 22 9.75 -12.05 -4.57
C LYS A 22 9.90 -12.39 -3.09
N ASP A 23 10.54 -13.52 -2.79
CA ASP A 23 10.95 -13.86 -1.42
C ASP A 23 12.32 -13.21 -1.19
N ALA A 24 12.40 -12.28 -0.25
CA ALA A 24 13.58 -11.46 -0.01
C ALA A 24 13.80 -11.29 1.49
N GLU A 25 15.07 -11.30 1.91
CA GLU A 25 15.49 -11.06 3.30
C GLU A 25 16.34 -9.80 3.43
N LYS A 26 16.99 -9.37 2.34
CA LYS A 26 17.89 -8.22 2.32
C LYS A 26 17.15 -6.95 1.94
N PHE A 27 17.59 -5.83 2.50
CA PHE A 27 16.97 -4.54 2.26
C PHE A 27 17.13 -4.09 0.80
N GLU A 28 18.30 -4.32 0.21
CA GLU A 28 18.62 -3.92 -1.17
C GLU A 28 17.70 -4.62 -2.18
N GLU A 29 17.38 -5.89 -1.94
CA GLU A 29 16.49 -6.68 -2.81
C GLU A 29 15.05 -6.17 -2.76
N ILE A 30 14.63 -5.65 -1.60
CA ILE A 30 13.30 -5.08 -1.38
C ILE A 30 13.21 -3.70 -2.05
N GLU A 31 14.26 -2.88 -1.94
CA GLU A 31 14.33 -1.56 -2.56
C GLU A 31 14.30 -1.66 -4.10
N GLU A 32 15.07 -2.59 -4.67
CA GLU A 32 15.02 -2.89 -6.11
C GLU A 32 13.61 -3.31 -6.54
N PHE A 33 13.00 -4.22 -5.79
CA PHE A 33 11.65 -4.71 -6.10
C PHE A 33 10.58 -3.62 -5.94
N LEU A 34 10.75 -2.69 -5.01
CA LEU A 34 9.87 -1.53 -4.86
C LEU A 34 9.95 -0.64 -6.09
N ASN A 35 11.16 -0.34 -6.56
CA ASN A 35 11.36 0.46 -7.76
C ASN A 35 10.75 -0.20 -9.01
N ASP A 36 10.88 -1.51 -9.15
CA ASP A 36 10.26 -2.24 -10.26
C ASP A 36 8.73 -2.23 -10.18
N SER A 37 8.16 -2.41 -8.98
CA SER A 37 6.70 -2.32 -8.80
C SER A 37 6.14 -0.94 -9.22
N ILE A 38 6.88 0.13 -8.96
CA ILE A 38 6.49 1.49 -9.34
C ILE A 38 6.54 1.67 -10.86
N LYS A 39 7.57 1.13 -11.53
CA LYS A 39 7.66 1.14 -13.00
C LYS A 39 6.51 0.36 -13.63
N ASP A 40 6.09 -0.73 -12.99
CA ASP A 40 4.95 -1.54 -13.38
C ASP A 40 3.59 -0.93 -12.97
N SER A 41 3.57 0.37 -12.64
CA SER A 41 2.36 1.12 -12.28
C SER A 41 1.61 0.59 -11.04
N CYS A 42 2.31 -0.11 -10.13
CA CYS A 42 1.78 -0.47 -8.83
C CYS A 42 2.03 0.65 -7.79
N GLU A 43 1.18 0.71 -6.76
CA GLU A 43 1.30 1.69 -5.67
C GLU A 43 2.54 1.45 -4.76
N GLY A 44 3.01 0.21 -4.69
CA GLY A 44 4.15 -0.21 -3.89
C GLY A 44 4.08 -1.70 -3.55
N LEU A 45 4.70 -2.08 -2.43
CA LEU A 45 4.85 -3.48 -2.02
C LEU A 45 3.95 -3.86 -0.83
N MET A 46 3.52 -5.12 -0.86
CA MET A 46 2.94 -5.80 0.29
C MET A 46 3.97 -6.78 0.86
N VAL A 47 4.49 -6.50 2.04
CA VAL A 47 5.46 -7.36 2.73
C VAL A 47 4.70 -8.27 3.70
N LYS A 48 4.90 -9.59 3.59
CA LYS A 48 4.18 -10.59 4.38
C LYS A 48 5.17 -11.62 4.92
N THR A 49 5.04 -11.96 6.19
CA THR A 49 5.79 -13.08 6.76
C THR A 49 5.26 -14.41 6.21
N LEU A 50 6.16 -15.33 5.87
CA LEU A 50 5.80 -16.64 5.30
C LEU A 50 5.70 -17.72 6.37
N GLU A 51 6.55 -17.68 7.39
CA GLU A 51 6.64 -18.71 8.42
C GLU A 51 6.07 -18.20 9.75
N GLU A 52 6.79 -17.28 10.41
CA GLU A 52 6.39 -16.75 11.72
C GLU A 52 5.22 -15.76 11.62
N ASN A 53 4.21 -15.92 12.48
CA ASN A 53 3.01 -15.08 12.52
C ASN A 53 2.29 -14.93 11.15
N SER A 54 2.45 -15.91 10.26
CA SER A 54 1.98 -15.87 8.87
C SER A 54 0.50 -16.25 8.71
N THR A 55 -0.21 -16.60 9.78
CA THR A 55 -1.60 -17.04 9.74
C THR A 55 -2.56 -15.90 9.44
N TYR A 56 -3.61 -16.22 8.66
CA TYR A 56 -4.63 -15.24 8.30
C TYR A 56 -5.59 -15.05 9.48
N HIS A 57 -5.62 -13.85 10.03
CA HIS A 57 -6.50 -13.49 11.13
C HIS A 57 -7.55 -12.48 10.65
N PRO A 58 -8.79 -12.92 10.39
CA PRO A 58 -9.85 -12.00 9.94
C PRO A 58 -10.10 -10.93 11.02
N SER A 59 -10.43 -9.72 10.57
CA SER A 59 -10.76 -8.57 11.42
C SER A 59 -9.67 -8.11 12.39
N LYS A 60 -8.43 -8.62 12.26
CA LYS A 60 -7.27 -8.11 12.99
C LYS A 60 -6.41 -7.25 12.08
N ARG A 61 -6.18 -5.99 12.48
CA ARG A 61 -5.10 -5.18 11.92
C ARG A 61 -3.81 -5.56 12.65
N SER A 62 -3.19 -6.64 12.21
CA SER A 62 -1.87 -7.09 12.69
C SER A 62 -0.75 -6.47 11.87
N PHE A 63 0.44 -6.39 12.44
CA PHE A 63 1.67 -6.01 11.72
C PHE A 63 2.22 -7.11 10.79
N ASN A 64 1.50 -8.23 10.66
CA ASN A 64 1.94 -9.38 9.87
C ASN A 64 2.04 -9.06 8.37
N TRP A 65 1.22 -8.13 7.89
CA TRP A 65 1.26 -7.61 6.51
C TRP A 65 1.53 -6.11 6.55
N LEU A 66 2.67 -5.72 6.00
CA LEU A 66 3.09 -4.32 5.92
C LEU A 66 2.88 -3.81 4.50
N LYS A 67 2.47 -2.55 4.40
CA LYS A 67 2.39 -1.81 3.13
C LYS A 67 3.59 -0.88 3.05
N LEU A 68 4.40 -1.05 2.01
CA LEU A 68 5.52 -0.16 1.71
C LEU A 68 5.17 0.62 0.44
N LYS A 69 5.02 1.94 0.59
CA LYS A 69 4.66 2.84 -0.51
C LYS A 69 5.77 3.86 -0.70
N LYS A 70 5.92 4.33 -1.93
CA LYS A 70 6.91 5.35 -2.28
C LYS A 70 6.72 6.63 -1.46
N ASP A 71 5.46 7.03 -1.21
CA ASP A 71 5.09 8.23 -0.45
C ASP A 71 5.49 8.19 1.03
N TYR A 72 5.91 7.03 1.55
CA TYR A 72 6.38 6.89 2.93
C TYR A 72 7.89 7.14 3.07
N LEU A 73 8.62 7.23 1.96
CA LEU A 73 10.05 7.48 1.98
C LEU A 73 10.30 8.99 2.02
N GLU A 74 11.11 9.42 3.00
CA GLU A 74 11.48 10.84 3.20
C GLU A 74 12.26 11.44 2.02
N THR A 75 12.78 10.59 1.13
CA THR A 75 13.41 10.98 -0.13
C THR A 75 12.38 11.49 -1.13
N SER A 76 11.80 12.67 -0.88
CA SER A 76 11.26 13.68 -1.83
C SER A 76 10.59 13.19 -3.14
N LEU A 77 9.98 12.00 -3.14
CA LEU A 77 9.52 11.30 -4.35
C LEU A 77 8.00 11.14 -4.43
N GLY A 78 7.30 11.62 -3.40
CA GLY A 78 5.86 11.87 -3.45
C GLY A 78 5.62 13.29 -3.94
N ASP A 79 4.77 13.44 -4.96
CA ASP A 79 4.44 14.75 -5.53
C ASP A 79 3.72 15.59 -4.47
N SER A 80 4.37 16.66 -4.00
CA SER A 80 3.73 17.68 -3.18
C SER A 80 3.15 18.77 -4.08
N LEU A 81 1.96 19.27 -3.72
CA LEU A 81 1.29 20.34 -4.45
C LEU A 81 1.08 21.55 -3.53
N ASP A 82 1.40 22.74 -4.02
CA ASP A 82 1.04 23.99 -3.38
C ASP A 82 -0.36 24.39 -3.85
N LEU A 83 -1.33 24.44 -2.93
CA LEU A 83 -2.73 24.70 -3.23
C LEU A 83 -3.31 25.80 -2.33
N VAL A 84 -4.30 26.54 -2.84
CA VAL A 84 -5.00 27.59 -2.10
C VAL A 84 -6.29 27.06 -1.51
N VAL A 85 -6.54 27.36 -0.23
CA VAL A 85 -7.82 27.05 0.44
C VAL A 85 -8.89 28.01 -0.04
N VAL A 86 -9.97 27.48 -0.65
CA VAL A 86 -11.09 28.27 -1.18
C VAL A 86 -12.43 27.99 -0.49
N GLY A 87 -12.47 27.01 0.42
CA GLY A 87 -13.66 26.69 1.20
C GLY A 87 -13.38 25.76 2.38
N ALA A 88 -14.34 25.60 3.28
CA ALA A 88 -14.24 24.71 4.43
C ALA A 88 -15.62 24.17 4.86
N ASP A 89 -15.65 22.91 5.32
CA ASP A 89 -16.85 22.31 5.90
C ASP A 89 -16.82 22.34 7.43
N TYR A 90 -17.97 22.56 8.06
CA TYR A 90 -18.09 22.51 9.51
C TYR A 90 -17.84 21.09 10.05
N GLY A 91 -16.96 20.99 11.05
CA GLY A 91 -16.56 19.74 11.66
C GLY A 91 -17.69 19.07 12.43
N LYS A 92 -17.73 17.75 12.37
CA LYS A 92 -18.69 16.89 13.08
C LYS A 92 -17.96 15.93 14.02
N GLY A 93 -18.67 15.42 15.03
CA GLY A 93 -18.12 14.44 15.99
C GLY A 93 -16.93 15.00 16.76
N LYS A 94 -15.76 14.34 16.65
CA LYS A 94 -14.51 14.77 17.32
C LYS A 94 -14.02 16.16 16.89
N ARG A 95 -14.49 16.70 15.77
CA ARG A 95 -14.09 18.02 15.24
C ARG A 95 -15.17 19.10 15.40
N THR A 96 -16.17 18.86 16.24
CA THR A 96 -17.24 19.83 16.49
C THR A 96 -16.66 21.11 17.11
N GLY A 97 -17.09 22.28 16.62
CA GLY A 97 -16.58 23.59 17.04
C GLY A 97 -15.46 24.17 16.15
N PHE A 98 -14.95 23.38 15.20
CA PHE A 98 -13.93 23.78 14.23
C PHE A 98 -14.32 23.33 12.80
N TYR A 99 -13.57 23.77 11.79
CA TYR A 99 -13.68 23.24 10.43
C TYR A 99 -13.07 21.83 10.34
N GLY A 100 -13.77 20.91 9.66
CA GLY A 100 -13.41 19.50 9.57
C GLY A 100 -12.62 19.12 8.32
N SER A 101 -12.89 19.79 7.20
CA SER A 101 -12.26 19.61 5.89
C SER A 101 -12.15 20.94 5.17
N PHE A 102 -11.20 21.02 4.23
CA PHE A 102 -10.93 22.20 3.41
C PHE A 102 -11.04 21.84 1.93
N LEU A 103 -11.58 22.75 1.14
CA LEU A 103 -11.59 22.69 -0.32
C LEU A 103 -10.38 23.47 -0.84
N PHE A 104 -9.60 22.83 -1.70
CA PHE A 104 -8.39 23.38 -2.30
C PHE A 104 -8.60 23.62 -3.80
N ALA A 105 -7.95 24.66 -4.32
CA ALA A 105 -7.86 24.97 -5.75
C ALA A 105 -6.39 25.19 -6.16
N CYS A 106 -6.12 24.96 -7.45
CA CYS A 106 -4.85 25.20 -8.13
C CYS A 106 -4.99 26.45 -9.01
#